data_AF-A0A2H1WQG4-F1
#
_entry.id   AF-A0A2H1WQG4-F1
#
_cell.length_a   1.000
_cell.length_b   1.000
_cell.length_c   1.000
_cell.angle_alpha   90.00
_cell.angle_beta   90.00
_cell.angle_gamma   90.00
#
_symmetry.space_group_name_H-M   'P 1'
#
loop_
_entity.id
_entity.type
_entity.pdbx_description
1 polymer ?
#
loop_
_entity_poly.entity_id
_entity_poly.type
_entity_poly.pdbx_seq_one_letter_code
_entity_poly.pdbx_strand_id
1 'polypeptide(L)'
;MDTRNTRGDTNTLLIFWGVKNFRAVRELGNGKIGKGGNWASGNLTHTTKHNVSVVPRRFSVGPWYHSHSCQSMALPHLNISDSPESVRVYNCSTCENPTTWRQFEAALRRHLRGHPLDNAFWYPCGFTVENKLTQKTLEAVLQTAPLHVAEYISKILGIKTKLSLITVSQRLVAMNDVLRFFSVREWHFVTDNVRKLHARLSPQDAAIYNLDPQTINWDEHYCNFVKGARKYLLQEKDQDIDEAKKHLRKMYYLHQGVLFFVVTLLCRLALQNQYLRAFIYRTFRMLLTVAGSAYMRIRQS
;
A
#
# COMPACT_ATOMS: atom_id res chain seq x y z
N MET A 1 -16.12 12.89 15.88
CA MET A 1 -15.36 12.35 14.73
C MET A 1 -15.82 13.16 13.54
N ASP A 2 -15.00 14.09 13.06
CA ASP A 2 -15.39 14.99 11.98
C ASP A 2 -14.72 14.51 10.69
N THR A 3 -15.51 14.04 9.73
CA THR A 3 -15.03 13.61 8.42
C THR A 3 -15.18 14.78 7.47
N ARG A 4 -14.09 15.54 7.26
CA ARG A 4 -14.09 16.55 6.22
C ARG A 4 -13.90 15.88 4.87
N ASN A 5 -14.85 16.11 3.97
CA ASN A 5 -14.77 15.66 2.59
C ASN A 5 -13.77 16.56 1.85
N THR A 6 -12.52 16.12 1.70
CA THR A 6 -11.51 16.85 0.96
C THR A 6 -11.81 16.76 -0.53
N ARG A 7 -12.24 17.88 -1.14
CA ARG A 7 -12.29 18.05 -2.60
C ARG A 7 -10.86 17.98 -3.16
N GLY A 8 -10.46 16.80 -3.62
CA GLY A 8 -9.14 16.54 -4.19
C GLY A 8 -8.84 15.04 -4.18
N ASP A 9 -9.74 14.25 -4.77
CA ASP A 9 -9.73 12.78 -4.69
C ASP A 9 -8.52 12.18 -5.43
N THR A 10 -7.43 11.94 -4.71
CA THR A 10 -6.46 10.92 -5.11
C THR A 10 -7.08 9.55 -4.85
N ASN A 11 -7.70 8.95 -5.87
CA ASN A 11 -8.10 7.55 -5.82
C ASN A 11 -6.83 6.66 -5.84
N THR A 12 -6.25 6.47 -4.65
CA THR A 12 -5.08 5.63 -4.47
C THR A 12 -5.50 4.17 -4.57
N LEU A 13 -5.35 3.59 -5.76
CA LEU A 13 -5.51 2.16 -5.98
C LEU A 13 -4.12 1.60 -6.24
N LEU A 14 -3.52 1.02 -5.19
CA LEU A 14 -2.31 0.23 -5.30
C LEU A 14 -2.66 -1.01 -6.13
N ILE A 15 -2.41 -0.97 -7.44
CA ILE A 15 -2.53 -2.14 -8.32
C ILE A 15 -1.40 -3.10 -7.95
N PHE A 16 -1.59 -3.87 -6.88
CA PHE A 16 -0.64 -4.86 -6.41
C PHE A 16 -0.68 -6.08 -7.32
N TRP A 17 0.20 -6.10 -8.31
CA TRP A 17 0.44 -7.30 -9.11
C TRP A 17 1.26 -8.39 -8.36
N GLY A 18 1.64 -8.16 -7.10
CA GLY A 18 2.67 -8.94 -6.42
C GLY A 18 2.22 -10.04 -5.46
N VAL A 19 0.95 -10.14 -5.06
CA VAL A 19 0.58 -11.03 -3.95
C VAL A 19 0.11 -12.38 -4.47
N LYS A 20 1.01 -13.38 -4.48
CA LYS A 20 0.62 -14.79 -4.65
C LYS A 20 0.06 -15.39 -3.38
N ASN A 21 0.32 -14.80 -2.20
CA ASN A 21 -0.16 -15.38 -0.96
C ASN A 21 -1.68 -15.15 -0.80
N PHE A 22 -2.42 -16.03 -1.46
CA PHE A 22 -3.86 -16.17 -1.45
C PHE A 22 -4.43 -16.32 -0.05
N ARG A 23 -3.60 -16.50 0.97
CA ARG A 23 -4.02 -16.41 2.38
C ARG A 23 -4.50 -15.01 2.72
N ALA A 24 -3.78 -13.94 2.37
CA ALA A 24 -4.28 -12.57 2.59
C ALA A 24 -5.60 -12.33 1.85
N VAL A 25 -5.68 -12.75 0.58
CA VAL A 25 -6.90 -12.61 -0.25
C VAL A 25 -8.05 -13.52 0.22
N ARG A 26 -7.76 -14.67 0.84
CA ARG A 26 -8.75 -15.62 1.42
C ARG A 26 -9.24 -15.13 2.77
N GLU A 27 -8.36 -14.65 3.65
CA GLU A 27 -8.69 -14.07 4.95
C GLU A 27 -9.48 -12.75 4.78
N LEU A 28 -9.15 -11.95 3.75
CA LEU A 28 -9.90 -10.72 3.42
C LEU A 28 -11.23 -11.00 2.70
N GLY A 29 -11.32 -12.08 1.90
CA GLY A 29 -12.47 -12.37 1.05
C GLY A 29 -13.51 -13.35 1.60
N ASN A 30 -13.22 -14.10 2.67
CA ASN A 30 -14.16 -15.08 3.26
C ASN A 30 -14.93 -14.54 4.48
N GLY A 31 -14.70 -13.30 4.90
CA GLY A 31 -15.54 -12.65 5.90
C GLY A 31 -16.94 -12.44 5.35
N LYS A 32 -17.93 -13.19 5.84
CA LYS A 32 -19.35 -12.81 5.70
C LYS A 32 -19.45 -11.35 6.13
N ILE A 33 -19.71 -10.45 5.18
CA ILE A 33 -19.97 -9.03 5.42
C ILE A 33 -21.40 -8.94 6.00
N GLY A 34 -21.53 -9.39 7.24
CA GLY A 34 -22.64 -9.05 8.12
C GLY A 34 -22.15 -7.98 9.08
N LYS A 35 -22.93 -6.91 9.25
CA LYS A 35 -22.72 -5.92 10.31
C LYS A 35 -22.61 -6.68 11.65
N GLY A 36 -21.41 -6.75 12.22
CA GLY A 36 -21.14 -7.43 13.48
C GLY A 36 -20.75 -8.91 13.32
N GLY A 37 -19.46 -9.22 13.30
CA GLY A 37 -18.96 -10.59 13.27
C GLY A 37 -17.50 -10.70 13.71
N ASN A 38 -17.29 -11.24 14.91
CA ASN A 38 -16.01 -11.45 15.58
C ASN A 38 -15.16 -12.52 14.83
N TRP A 39 -13.97 -12.17 14.32
CA TRP A 39 -13.03 -13.14 13.73
C TRP A 39 -11.97 -13.61 14.74
N ALA A 40 -12.00 -14.91 15.04
CA ALA A 40 -10.91 -15.79 15.51
C ALA A 40 -10.16 -15.38 16.80
N SER A 41 -10.81 -15.55 17.97
CA SER A 41 -10.17 -15.38 19.29
C SER A 41 -9.56 -16.66 19.89
N GLY A 42 -9.79 -17.84 19.30
CA GLY A 42 -9.58 -19.11 20.02
C GLY A 42 -8.13 -19.62 20.13
N ASN A 43 -7.23 -19.26 19.21
CA ASN A 43 -5.94 -19.99 19.07
C ASN A 43 -4.67 -19.17 19.38
N LEU A 44 -4.81 -17.93 19.88
CA LEU A 44 -3.68 -17.05 20.20
C LEU A 44 -3.47 -16.82 21.71
N THR A 45 -4.31 -17.41 22.57
CA THR A 45 -4.32 -17.12 24.01
C THR A 45 -3.31 -17.92 24.83
N HIS A 46 -2.60 -18.90 24.26
CA HIS A 46 -1.84 -19.87 25.07
C HIS A 46 -0.32 -19.64 25.16
N THR A 47 0.30 -18.70 24.43
CA THR A 47 1.78 -18.68 24.27
C THR A 47 2.53 -17.41 24.69
N THR A 48 1.94 -16.46 25.41
CA THR A 48 2.68 -15.25 25.82
C THR A 48 2.39 -14.87 27.28
N LYS A 49 3.01 -15.61 28.21
CA LYS A 49 2.89 -15.36 29.68
C LYS A 49 4.13 -14.76 30.34
N HIS A 50 5.22 -14.48 29.62
CA HIS A 50 6.41 -13.88 30.24
C HIS A 50 6.99 -12.75 29.39
N ASN A 51 7.15 -11.60 30.03
CA ASN A 51 7.81 -10.35 29.61
C ASN A 51 7.14 -9.52 28.50
N VAL A 52 6.56 -8.41 28.96
CA VAL A 52 6.13 -7.21 28.21
C VAL A 52 5.17 -7.50 27.06
N SER A 53 3.88 -7.41 27.40
CA SER A 53 2.71 -7.71 26.58
C SER A 53 2.52 -6.75 25.39
N VAL A 54 3.37 -6.81 24.38
CA VAL A 54 3.10 -6.22 23.07
C VAL A 54 2.44 -7.28 22.18
N VAL A 55 1.11 -7.36 22.28
CA VAL A 55 0.29 -8.24 21.43
C VAL A 55 0.11 -7.56 20.06
N PRO A 56 0.56 -8.18 18.95
CA PRO A 56 0.34 -7.61 17.62
C PRO A 56 -1.06 -7.99 17.14
N ARG A 57 -1.97 -7.01 17.05
CA ARG A 57 -3.27 -7.19 16.40
C ARG A 57 -3.43 -6.29 15.17
N ARG A 58 -3.43 -6.98 14.02
CA ARG A 58 -4.08 -6.74 12.73
C ARG A 58 -3.75 -5.45 11.95
N PHE A 59 -3.16 -5.72 10.79
CA PHE A 59 -2.77 -4.86 9.67
C PHE A 59 -3.95 -4.20 8.93
N SER A 60 -3.81 -2.89 8.69
CA SER A 60 -4.27 -2.15 7.49
C SER A 60 -3.42 -0.88 7.36
N VAL A 61 -2.91 -0.57 6.17
CA VAL A 61 -2.17 0.68 5.91
C VAL A 61 -3.10 1.75 5.38
N GLY A 62 -2.97 2.94 5.93
CA GLY A 62 -4.07 3.88 6.08
C GLY A 62 -4.38 3.91 7.57
N PRO A 63 -3.95 4.96 8.31
CA PRO A 63 -4.13 5.05 9.75
C PRO A 63 -5.62 5.11 10.04
N TRP A 64 -6.24 3.94 10.23
CA TRP A 64 -7.67 3.80 10.52
C TRP A 64 -7.89 3.05 11.84
N TYR A 65 -7.65 3.82 12.90
CA TYR A 65 -8.26 3.87 14.23
C TYR A 65 -8.56 2.60 15.03
N HIS A 66 -7.89 2.53 16.17
CA HIS A 66 -8.60 2.56 17.45
C HIS A 66 -8.36 3.90 18.15
N SER A 67 -9.44 4.62 18.45
CA SER A 67 -9.46 5.39 19.70
C SER A 67 -9.32 4.35 20.81
N HIS A 68 -8.16 4.33 21.46
CA HIS A 68 -8.16 3.84 22.82
C HIS A 68 -8.95 4.90 23.60
N SER A 69 -10.19 4.59 23.98
CA SER A 69 -10.52 4.99 25.35
C SER A 69 -9.46 4.27 26.17
N CYS A 70 -8.42 4.99 26.59
CA CYS A 70 -7.61 4.56 27.71
C CYS A 70 -8.61 4.42 28.85
N GLN A 71 -9.17 3.22 29.02
CA GLN A 71 -9.86 2.86 30.23
C GLN A 71 -8.83 3.07 31.33
N SER A 72 -9.01 4.18 32.04
CA SER A 72 -8.27 4.62 33.22
C SER A 72 -6.86 4.03 33.31
N MET A 73 -5.89 4.68 32.66
CA MET A 73 -4.50 4.53 33.09
C MET A 73 -4.40 5.28 34.43
N ALA A 74 -4.81 4.62 35.51
CA ALA A 74 -4.62 5.13 36.85
C ALA A 74 -3.13 5.03 37.15
N LEU A 75 -2.38 6.06 36.76
CA LEU A 75 -1.04 6.30 37.25
C LEU A 75 -1.19 6.70 38.73
N PRO A 76 -0.77 5.86 39.69
CA PRO A 76 -1.10 6.03 41.11
C PRO A 76 -0.50 7.30 41.75
N HIS A 77 0.39 8.01 41.03
CA HIS A 77 1.04 9.25 41.44
C HIS A 77 0.48 10.52 40.79
N LEU A 78 -0.47 10.41 39.86
CA LEU A 78 -1.17 11.57 39.30
C LEU A 78 -2.41 11.84 40.15
N ASN A 79 -2.39 12.90 40.96
CA ASN A 79 -3.58 13.43 41.62
C ASN A 79 -4.64 13.77 40.56
N ILE A 80 -5.61 12.88 40.37
CA ILE A 80 -6.80 13.12 39.54
C ILE A 80 -7.85 13.72 40.48
N SER A 81 -7.67 14.99 40.85
CA SER A 81 -8.62 15.75 41.68
C SER A 81 -9.73 16.43 40.87
N ASP A 82 -10.02 15.93 39.66
CA ASP A 82 -11.10 16.44 38.81
C ASP A 82 -11.95 15.25 38.37
N SER A 83 -13.06 14.98 39.07
CA SER A 83 -14.10 14.08 38.56
C SER A 83 -14.87 14.82 37.48
N PRO A 84 -14.69 14.51 36.19
CA PRO A 84 -15.41 15.22 35.15
C PRO A 84 -16.85 14.68 35.08
N GLU A 85 -17.83 15.56 34.80
CA GLU A 85 -19.23 15.20 34.51
C GLU A 85 -19.37 14.21 33.33
N SER A 86 -18.32 14.03 32.51
CA SER A 86 -18.30 13.11 31.37
C SER A 86 -16.99 12.33 31.26
N VAL A 87 -17.05 11.16 30.61
CA VAL A 87 -15.90 10.27 30.42
C VAL A 87 -14.82 10.97 29.58
N ARG A 88 -13.61 11.12 30.13
CA ARG A 88 -12.45 11.63 29.40
C ARG A 88 -11.94 10.61 28.38
N VAL A 89 -11.89 11.00 27.11
CA VAL A 89 -11.34 10.19 26.01
C VAL A 89 -9.95 10.71 25.62
N TYR A 90 -8.97 9.81 25.52
CA TYR A 90 -7.59 10.12 25.16
C TYR A 90 -7.26 9.53 23.80
N ASN A 91 -7.30 10.34 22.75
CA ASN A 91 -6.94 9.88 21.40
C ASN A 91 -5.47 10.20 21.10
N CYS A 92 -4.68 9.18 20.79
CA CYS A 92 -3.38 9.34 20.14
C CYS A 92 -3.60 9.33 18.62
N SER A 93 -3.15 10.36 17.93
CA SER A 93 -3.25 10.46 16.47
C SER A 93 -1.98 11.08 15.90
N THR A 94 -1.65 10.73 14.67
CA THR A 94 -0.48 11.27 13.96
C THR A 94 -0.80 12.55 13.19
N CYS A 95 -1.88 13.27 13.51
CA CYS A 95 -2.23 14.54 12.88
C CYS A 95 -1.11 15.60 13.02
N GLU A 96 -0.32 15.54 14.10
CA GLU A 96 0.78 16.47 14.35
C GLU A 96 2.07 16.07 13.60
N ASN A 97 2.21 14.80 13.20
CA ASN A 97 3.31 14.30 12.35
C ASN A 97 2.71 13.50 11.18
N PRO A 98 2.06 14.15 10.19
CA PRO A 98 1.34 13.46 9.15
C PRO A 98 2.28 12.82 8.12
N THR A 99 1.76 11.80 7.43
CA THR A 99 2.42 11.21 6.25
C THR A 99 1.47 11.15 5.06
N THR A 100 2.04 11.22 3.85
CA THR A 100 1.29 11.24 2.59
C THR A 100 1.26 9.88 1.92
N TRP A 101 0.22 9.64 1.10
CA TRP A 101 0.14 8.44 0.25
C TRP A 101 1.36 8.30 -0.65
N ARG A 102 1.85 9.39 -1.23
CA ARG A 102 3.05 9.37 -2.08
C ARG A 102 4.30 8.88 -1.33
N GLN A 103 4.50 9.35 -0.10
CA GLN A 103 5.62 8.90 0.75
C GLN A 103 5.47 7.42 1.10
N PHE A 104 4.27 7.00 1.51
CA PHE A 104 3.98 5.61 1.80
C PHE A 104 4.23 4.70 0.60
N GLU A 105 3.73 5.05 -0.59
CA GLU A 105 3.94 4.26 -1.82
C GLU A 105 5.41 4.17 -2.24
N ALA A 106 6.15 5.28 -2.11
CA ALA A 106 7.58 5.29 -2.41
C ALA A 106 8.35 4.35 -1.46
N ALA A 107 8.06 4.42 -0.15
CA ALA A 107 8.67 3.55 0.83
C ALA A 107 8.25 2.08 0.64
N LEU A 108 6.97 1.82 0.38
CA LEU A 108 6.45 0.48 0.13
C LEU A 108 7.12 -0.18 -1.08
N ARG A 109 7.30 0.56 -2.20
CA ARG A 109 8.05 0.07 -3.36
C ARG A 109 9.50 -0.25 -3.04
N ARG A 110 10.15 0.56 -2.20
CA ARG A 110 11.54 0.33 -1.77
C ARG A 110 11.65 -0.90 -0.86
N HIS A 111 10.83 -0.94 0.18
CA HIS A 111 10.87 -1.98 1.21
C HIS A 111 10.38 -3.34 0.70
N LEU A 112 9.40 -3.39 -0.19
CA LEU A 112 8.99 -4.64 -0.86
C LEU A 112 10.05 -5.20 -1.80
N ARG A 113 10.98 -4.38 -2.31
CA ARG A 113 12.11 -4.88 -3.12
C ARG A 113 13.25 -5.38 -2.24
N GLY A 114 13.43 -4.78 -1.06
CA GLY A 114 14.38 -5.26 -0.04
C GLY A 114 13.92 -6.53 0.65
N HIS A 115 12.61 -6.64 0.89
CA HIS A 115 11.92 -7.77 1.53
C HIS A 115 10.80 -8.29 0.61
N PRO A 116 11.14 -8.92 -0.53
CA PRO A 116 10.15 -9.40 -1.50
C PRO A 116 9.32 -10.52 -0.94
N LEU A 117 8.06 -10.61 -1.40
CA LEU A 117 7.15 -11.71 -1.07
C LEU A 117 7.57 -13.00 -1.77
N ASP A 118 7.35 -14.13 -1.10
CA ASP A 118 7.65 -15.44 -1.66
C ASP A 118 6.77 -15.72 -2.88
N ASN A 119 7.39 -16.11 -3.99
CA ASN A 119 6.71 -16.49 -5.22
C ASN A 119 5.72 -15.44 -5.78
N ALA A 120 5.99 -14.14 -5.62
CA ALA A 120 5.18 -13.07 -6.18
C ALA A 120 4.81 -13.32 -7.67
N PHE A 121 3.55 -13.11 -8.06
CA PHE A 121 3.12 -13.34 -9.46
C PHE A 121 3.74 -12.37 -10.46
N TRP A 122 4.20 -11.21 -9.99
CA TRP A 122 4.73 -10.16 -10.84
C TRP A 122 5.65 -9.25 -10.04
N TYR A 123 6.33 -8.36 -10.76
CA TYR A 123 7.16 -7.33 -10.17
C TYR A 123 6.31 -6.27 -9.44
N PRO A 124 6.66 -5.86 -8.20
CA PRO A 124 5.95 -4.83 -7.46
C PRO A 124 6.08 -3.46 -8.16
N CYS A 125 5.05 -3.14 -8.94
CA CYS A 125 4.79 -1.84 -9.55
C CYS A 125 3.42 -1.33 -9.08
N GLY A 126 3.29 -0.02 -8.94
CA GLY A 126 2.05 0.63 -8.50
C GLY A 126 2.17 2.13 -8.69
N PHE A 127 1.03 2.77 -8.97
CA PHE A 127 0.90 4.20 -9.18
C PHE A 127 -0.52 4.64 -8.82
N THR A 128 -0.65 5.83 -8.25
CA THR A 128 -1.93 6.47 -7.97
C THR A 128 -2.54 7.10 -9.22
N VAL A 129 -3.87 7.11 -9.29
CA VAL A 129 -4.62 7.79 -10.35
C VAL A 129 -5.78 8.56 -9.71
N GLU A 130 -5.92 9.83 -10.01
CA GLU A 130 -6.96 10.68 -9.40
C GLU A 130 -8.33 10.45 -10.04
N ASN A 131 -8.36 10.28 -11.36
CA ASN A 131 -9.59 10.11 -12.13
C ASN A 131 -10.18 8.70 -11.98
N LYS A 132 -11.41 8.63 -11.45
CA LYS A 132 -12.19 7.39 -11.27
C LYS A 132 -12.40 6.59 -12.55
N LEU A 133 -12.62 7.25 -13.69
CA LEU A 133 -12.78 6.56 -14.96
C LEU A 133 -11.46 5.90 -15.38
N THR A 134 -10.38 6.67 -15.37
CA THR A 134 -9.03 6.17 -15.68
C THR A 134 -8.63 5.02 -14.76
N GLN A 135 -8.93 5.14 -13.46
CA GLN A 135 -8.72 4.09 -12.47
C GLN A 135 -9.48 2.80 -12.84
N LYS A 136 -10.78 2.87 -13.14
CA LYS A 136 -11.57 1.70 -13.55
C LYS A 136 -11.05 1.09 -14.85
N THR A 137 -10.66 1.92 -15.83
CA THR A 137 -10.08 1.44 -17.09
C THR A 137 -8.77 0.70 -16.84
N LEU A 138 -7.89 1.25 -16.01
CA LEU A 138 -6.62 0.62 -15.67
C LEU A 138 -6.81 -0.65 -14.85
N GLU A 139 -7.74 -0.69 -13.91
CA GLU A 139 -8.10 -1.92 -13.20
C GLU A 139 -8.62 -2.99 -14.17
N ALA A 140 -9.49 -2.62 -15.11
CA ALA A 140 -9.99 -3.54 -16.12
C ALA A 140 -8.87 -4.09 -17.01
N VAL A 141 -7.99 -3.24 -17.53
CA VAL A 141 -6.94 -3.59 -18.50
C VAL A 141 -5.73 -4.24 -17.84
N LEU A 142 -5.31 -3.73 -16.68
CA LEU A 142 -4.11 -4.16 -15.97
C LEU A 142 -4.41 -5.11 -14.83
N GLN A 143 -5.63 -5.54 -14.54
CA GLN A 143 -5.84 -6.51 -13.45
C GLN A 143 -6.87 -7.56 -13.86
N THR A 144 -8.06 -7.12 -14.24
CA THR A 144 -9.18 -8.02 -14.53
C THR A 144 -8.96 -8.79 -15.82
N ALA A 145 -8.69 -8.10 -16.94
CA ALA A 145 -8.53 -8.74 -18.24
C ALA A 145 -7.37 -9.76 -18.27
N PRO A 146 -6.15 -9.47 -17.78
CA PRO A 146 -5.06 -10.43 -17.79
C PRO A 146 -5.36 -11.70 -16.98
N LEU A 147 -6.01 -11.57 -15.81
CA LEU A 147 -6.41 -12.71 -14.99
C LEU A 147 -7.45 -13.59 -15.69
N HIS A 148 -8.44 -12.98 -16.35
CA HIS A 148 -9.46 -13.73 -17.08
C HIS A 148 -8.86 -14.42 -18.30
N VAL A 149 -8.06 -13.71 -19.11
CA VAL A 149 -7.37 -14.29 -20.27
C VAL A 149 -6.49 -15.46 -19.84
N ALA A 150 -5.70 -15.31 -18.78
CA ALA A 150 -4.87 -16.39 -18.24
C ALA A 150 -5.70 -17.60 -17.79
N GLU A 151 -6.88 -17.40 -17.19
CA GLU A 151 -7.79 -18.49 -16.80
C GLU A 151 -8.31 -19.24 -18.03
N TYR A 152 -8.79 -18.52 -19.06
CA TYR A 152 -9.32 -19.14 -20.28
C TYR A 152 -8.24 -19.92 -21.02
N ILE A 153 -7.04 -19.37 -21.15
CA ILE A 153 -5.88 -20.06 -21.74
C ILE A 153 -5.54 -21.31 -20.92
N SER A 154 -5.48 -21.21 -19.59
CA SER A 154 -5.19 -22.35 -18.73
C SER A 154 -6.21 -23.47 -18.90
N LYS A 155 -7.51 -23.14 -19.04
CA LYS A 155 -8.58 -24.11 -19.31
C LYS A 155 -8.43 -24.78 -20.67
N ILE A 156 -8.12 -24.01 -21.72
CA ILE A 156 -7.90 -24.53 -23.08
C ILE A 156 -6.70 -25.47 -23.11
N LEU A 157 -5.63 -25.14 -22.40
CA LEU A 157 -4.41 -25.94 -22.31
C LEU A 157 -4.49 -27.09 -21.29
N GLY A 158 -5.62 -27.27 -20.60
CA GLY A 158 -5.78 -28.31 -19.58
C GLY A 158 -4.92 -28.11 -18.32
N ILE A 159 -4.39 -26.91 -18.10
CA ILE A 159 -3.55 -26.58 -16.95
C ILE A 159 -4.45 -26.42 -15.71
N LYS A 160 -4.29 -27.34 -14.74
CA LYS A 160 -5.01 -27.26 -13.47
C LYS A 160 -4.40 -26.19 -12.57
N THR A 161 -5.08 -25.06 -12.42
CA THR A 161 -4.75 -24.04 -11.43
C THR A 161 -5.36 -24.39 -10.07
N LYS A 162 -4.62 -24.14 -8.98
CA LYS A 162 -5.08 -24.44 -7.60
C LYS A 162 -6.27 -23.55 -7.17
N LEU A 163 -6.43 -22.39 -7.79
CA LEU A 163 -7.50 -21.42 -7.53
C LEU A 163 -7.86 -20.72 -8.85
N SER A 164 -9.15 -20.50 -9.09
CA SER A 164 -9.60 -19.76 -10.27
C SER A 164 -9.12 -18.31 -10.23
N LEU A 165 -8.43 -17.88 -11.29
CA LEU A 165 -7.92 -16.52 -11.41
C LEU A 165 -9.06 -15.48 -11.51
N ILE A 166 -10.24 -15.90 -11.97
CA ILE A 166 -11.46 -15.08 -11.97
C ILE A 166 -11.89 -14.77 -10.54
N THR A 167 -11.93 -15.79 -9.67
CA THR A 167 -12.25 -15.59 -8.25
C THR A 167 -11.23 -14.69 -7.57
N VAL A 168 -9.95 -14.81 -7.93
CA VAL A 168 -8.90 -13.90 -7.44
C VAL A 168 -9.18 -12.47 -7.86
N SER A 169 -9.49 -12.26 -9.15
CA SER A 169 -9.85 -10.95 -9.68
C SER A 169 -11.01 -10.34 -8.91
N GLN A 170 -12.12 -11.07 -8.72
CA GLN A 170 -13.30 -10.59 -8.00
C GLN A 170 -12.99 -10.19 -6.55
N ARG A 171 -12.14 -10.96 -5.85
CA ARG A 171 -11.73 -10.64 -4.47
C ARG A 171 -10.87 -9.38 -4.40
N LEU A 172 -9.98 -9.18 -5.36
CA LEU A 172 -9.17 -7.96 -5.44
C LEU A 172 -10.04 -6.73 -5.69
N VAL A 173 -11.03 -6.81 -6.59
CA VAL A 173 -12.00 -5.72 -6.81
C VAL A 173 -12.79 -5.41 -5.54
N ALA A 174 -13.37 -6.43 -4.90
CA ALA A 174 -14.12 -6.25 -3.65
C ALA A 174 -13.27 -5.63 -2.53
N MET A 175 -12.01 -6.07 -2.40
CA MET A 175 -11.07 -5.49 -1.44
C MET A 175 -10.80 -4.01 -1.76
N ASN A 176 -10.57 -3.66 -3.02
CA ASN A 176 -10.37 -2.27 -3.43
C ASN A 176 -11.59 -1.40 -3.11
N ASP A 177 -12.81 -1.91 -3.32
CA ASP A 177 -14.04 -1.19 -3.00
C ASP A 177 -14.18 -0.87 -1.50
N VAL A 178 -13.82 -1.83 -0.64
CA VAL A 178 -13.80 -1.61 0.82
C VAL A 178 -12.70 -0.63 1.21
N LEU A 179 -11.47 -0.84 0.73
CA LEU A 179 -10.33 0.00 1.07
C LEU A 179 -10.52 1.45 0.64
N ARG A 180 -11.20 1.68 -0.49
CA ARG A 180 -11.46 3.03 -1.01
C ARG A 180 -12.10 3.95 0.02
N PHE A 181 -13.05 3.46 0.82
CA PHE A 181 -13.72 4.28 1.85
C PHE A 181 -12.72 4.87 2.85
N PHE A 182 -11.74 4.07 3.25
CA PHE A 182 -10.72 4.44 4.23
C PHE A 182 -9.59 5.22 3.58
N SER A 183 -9.19 4.87 2.36
CA SER A 183 -7.99 5.46 1.74
C SER A 183 -8.17 6.87 1.21
N VAL A 184 -9.38 7.25 0.79
CA VAL A 184 -9.64 8.57 0.17
C VAL A 184 -10.11 9.64 1.15
N ARG A 185 -10.40 9.24 2.39
CA ARG A 185 -10.89 10.16 3.41
C ARG A 185 -9.76 10.50 4.35
N GLU A 186 -9.55 11.79 4.57
CA GLU A 186 -8.77 12.27 5.70
C GLU A 186 -9.68 12.34 6.92
N TRP A 187 -9.19 11.87 8.06
CA TRP A 187 -9.95 12.12 9.27
C TRP A 187 -9.07 12.52 10.43
N HIS A 188 -9.64 13.48 11.14
CA HIS A 188 -8.98 14.28 12.12
C HIS A 188 -9.52 13.93 13.49
N PHE A 189 -8.61 13.68 14.41
CA PHE A 189 -8.95 13.27 15.77
C PHE A 189 -8.44 14.31 16.73
N VAL A 190 -9.33 14.74 17.61
CA VAL A 190 -8.99 15.71 18.65
C VAL A 190 -8.05 15.03 19.65
N THR A 191 -6.83 15.55 19.76
CA THR A 191 -5.74 15.01 20.59
C THR A 191 -5.46 15.85 21.85
N ASP A 192 -6.30 16.84 22.16
CA ASP A 192 -6.06 17.83 23.23
C ASP A 192 -5.80 17.19 24.60
N ASN A 193 -6.56 16.13 24.94
CA ASN A 193 -6.41 15.45 26.22
C ASN A 193 -5.06 14.72 26.33
N VAL A 194 -4.57 14.12 25.24
CA VAL A 194 -3.26 13.46 25.21
C VAL A 194 -2.13 14.48 25.26
N ARG A 195 -2.28 15.63 24.59
CA ARG A 195 -1.31 16.73 24.65
C ARG A 195 -1.16 17.26 26.08
N LYS A 196 -2.29 17.49 26.77
CA LYS A 196 -2.30 17.90 28.19
C LYS A 196 -1.73 16.83 29.11
N LEU A 197 -1.97 15.55 28.83
CA LEU A 197 -1.39 14.43 29.59
C LEU A 197 0.13 14.38 29.41
N HIS A 198 0.61 14.45 28.16
CA HIS A 198 2.03 14.43 27.83
C HIS A 198 2.79 15.56 28.54
N ALA A 199 2.23 16.78 28.56
CA ALA A 199 2.83 17.92 29.25
C ALA A 199 2.95 17.75 30.79
N ARG A 200 2.23 16.78 31.37
CA ARG A 200 2.24 16.51 32.81
C ARG A 200 3.06 15.27 33.20
N LEU A 201 3.57 14.52 32.22
CA LEU A 201 4.37 13.33 32.50
C LEU A 201 5.72 13.71 33.10
N SER A 202 6.18 12.92 34.08
CA SER A 202 7.57 12.98 34.52
C SER A 202 8.49 12.56 33.36
N PRO A 203 9.76 13.00 33.34
CA PRO A 203 10.70 12.53 32.33
C PRO A 203 10.87 11.00 32.31
N GLN A 204 10.77 10.33 33.47
CA GLN A 204 10.81 8.86 33.53
C GLN A 204 9.58 8.23 32.87
N ASP A 205 8.38 8.73 33.17
CA ASP A 205 7.15 8.18 32.60
C ASP A 205 7.04 8.48 31.10
N ALA A 206 7.48 9.66 30.66
CA ALA A 206 7.50 10.02 29.24
C ALA A 206 8.41 9.10 28.41
N ALA A 207 9.51 8.61 28.99
CA ALA A 207 10.40 7.65 28.35
C ALA A 207 9.75 6.25 28.20
N ILE A 208 8.90 5.85 29.15
CA ILE A 208 8.18 4.56 29.13
C ILE A 208 6.96 4.66 28.20
N TYR A 209 6.19 5.74 28.32
CA TYR A 209 4.96 6.01 27.61
C TYR A 209 5.17 7.13 26.61
N ASN A 210 5.78 6.80 25.48
CA ASN A 210 5.98 7.75 24.40
C ASN A 210 4.63 8.13 23.76
N LEU A 211 4.12 9.32 24.10
CA LEU A 211 2.89 9.89 23.57
C LEU A 211 3.14 10.94 22.48
N ASP A 212 4.39 11.20 22.11
CA ASP A 212 4.75 12.22 21.11
C ASP A 212 4.76 11.63 19.69
N PRO A 213 3.84 12.03 18.80
CA PRO A 213 3.80 11.55 17.43
C PRO A 213 5.04 11.94 16.61
N GLN A 214 5.78 13.00 16.99
CA GLN A 214 6.97 13.45 16.25
C GLN A 214 8.12 12.45 16.31
N THR A 215 8.14 11.59 17.33
CA THR A 215 9.15 10.55 17.49
C THR A 215 9.03 9.42 16.45
N ILE A 216 7.92 9.37 15.69
CA ILE A 216 7.69 8.34 14.68
C ILE A 216 8.60 8.57 13.48
N ASN A 217 9.54 7.64 13.27
CA ASN A 217 10.26 7.52 12.01
C ASN A 217 9.38 6.77 10.99
N TRP A 218 8.82 7.51 10.03
CA TRP A 218 7.93 6.93 9.03
C TRP A 218 8.59 5.87 8.15
N ASP A 219 9.86 6.01 7.77
CA ASP A 219 10.53 5.04 6.90
C ASP A 219 10.76 3.70 7.62
N GLU A 220 11.19 3.75 8.88
CA GLU A 220 11.33 2.57 9.73
C GLU A 220 9.96 1.91 9.95
N HIS A 221 8.93 2.70 10.23
CA HIS A 221 7.57 2.20 10.37
C HIS A 221 7.10 1.46 9.12
N TYR A 222 7.37 1.98 7.91
CA TYR A 222 7.03 1.30 6.66
C TYR A 222 7.84 0.03 6.42
N CYS A 223 9.12 0.02 6.81
CA CYS A 223 9.95 -1.17 6.73
C CYS A 223 9.39 -2.28 7.63
N ASN A 224 9.10 -1.94 8.88
CA ASN A 224 8.53 -2.85 9.88
C ASN A 224 7.14 -3.33 9.47
N PHE A 225 6.33 -2.46 8.85
CA PHE A 225 5.07 -2.84 8.23
C PHE A 225 5.26 -3.96 7.19
N VAL A 226 6.17 -3.78 6.22
CA VAL A 226 6.40 -4.79 5.16
C VAL A 226 6.87 -6.11 5.75
N LYS A 227 7.86 -6.06 6.66
CA LYS A 227 8.38 -7.26 7.36
C LYS A 227 7.29 -7.97 8.16
N GLY A 228 6.47 -7.21 8.89
CA GLY A 228 5.37 -7.74 9.67
C GLY A 228 4.27 -8.37 8.80
N ALA A 229 3.97 -7.77 7.62
CA ALA A 229 2.99 -8.34 6.70
C ALA A 229 3.44 -9.71 6.25
N ARG A 230 4.70 -9.81 5.80
CA ARG A 230 5.35 -11.05 5.38
C ARG A 230 5.27 -12.11 6.49
N LYS A 231 5.71 -11.77 7.70
CA LYS A 231 5.81 -12.71 8.81
C LYS A 231 4.45 -13.14 9.38
N TYR A 232 3.55 -12.19 9.64
CA TYR A 232 2.34 -12.46 10.42
C TYR A 232 1.08 -12.65 9.58
N LEU A 233 0.93 -11.89 8.49
CA LEU A 233 -0.23 -12.05 7.60
C LEU A 233 -0.03 -13.17 6.59
N LEU A 234 1.13 -13.18 5.94
CA LEU A 234 1.43 -14.12 4.87
C LEU A 234 2.04 -15.42 5.40
N GLN A 235 2.54 -15.40 6.65
CA GLN A 235 3.19 -16.54 7.31
C GLN A 235 4.38 -17.07 6.50
N GLU A 236 5.08 -16.17 5.82
CA GLU A 236 6.30 -16.47 5.07
C GLU A 236 7.49 -16.58 6.02
N LYS A 237 8.46 -17.44 5.68
CA LYS A 237 9.65 -17.66 6.49
C LYS A 237 10.75 -16.69 6.08
N ASP A 238 11.55 -16.23 7.05
CA ASP A 238 12.67 -15.33 6.77
C ASP A 238 13.85 -16.05 6.11
N GLN A 239 13.97 -17.37 6.26
CA GLN A 239 15.04 -18.19 5.68
C GLN A 239 15.03 -18.19 4.13
N ASP A 240 13.88 -17.88 3.51
CA ASP A 240 13.69 -17.95 2.05
C ASP A 240 13.90 -16.61 1.32
N ILE A 241 14.38 -15.57 2.02
CA ILE A 241 14.50 -14.20 1.45
C ILE A 241 15.40 -14.14 0.21
N ASP A 242 16.49 -14.91 0.17
CA ASP A 242 17.41 -14.87 -0.98
C ASP A 242 16.82 -15.51 -2.23
N GLU A 243 16.02 -16.57 -2.07
CA GLU A 243 15.25 -17.16 -3.16
C GLU A 243 14.14 -16.23 -3.62
N ALA A 244 13.45 -15.56 -2.69
CA ALA A 244 12.46 -14.53 -3.03
C ALA A 244 13.09 -13.38 -3.81
N LYS A 245 14.31 -12.95 -3.48
CA LYS A 245 15.08 -11.95 -4.26
C LYS A 245 15.47 -12.45 -5.64
N LYS A 246 15.90 -13.71 -5.79
CA LYS A 246 16.18 -14.32 -7.10
C LYS A 246 14.93 -14.34 -7.97
N HIS A 247 13.79 -14.74 -7.40
CA HIS A 247 12.49 -14.72 -8.08
C HIS A 247 12.08 -13.30 -8.48
N LEU A 248 12.24 -12.32 -7.59
CA LEU A 248 11.96 -10.92 -7.86
C LEU A 248 12.79 -10.40 -9.05
N ARG A 249 14.08 -10.76 -9.15
CA ARG A 249 14.92 -10.39 -10.30
C ARG A 249 14.39 -10.96 -11.61
N LYS A 250 13.92 -12.22 -11.62
CA LYS A 250 13.27 -12.80 -12.81
C LYS A 250 12.02 -12.01 -13.20
N MET A 251 11.17 -11.71 -12.21
CA MET A 251 9.96 -10.89 -12.43
C MET A 251 10.28 -9.48 -12.92
N TYR A 252 11.39 -8.88 -12.48
CA TYR A 252 11.86 -7.59 -12.97
C TYR A 252 12.14 -7.63 -14.48
N TYR A 253 12.95 -8.58 -14.95
CA TYR A 253 13.26 -8.68 -16.38
C TYR A 253 12.02 -9.01 -17.22
N LEU A 254 11.13 -9.86 -16.71
CA LEU A 254 9.84 -10.12 -17.36
C LEU A 254 9.01 -8.84 -17.49
N HIS A 255 8.90 -8.05 -16.42
CA HIS A 255 8.19 -6.78 -16.42
C HIS A 255 8.79 -5.78 -17.41
N GLN A 256 10.12 -5.63 -17.42
CA GLN A 256 10.81 -4.76 -18.37
C GLN A 256 10.60 -5.21 -19.82
N GLY A 257 10.66 -6.51 -20.08
CA GLY A 257 10.38 -7.07 -21.41
C GLY A 257 8.97 -6.79 -21.88
N VAL A 258 7.97 -6.94 -21.00
CA VAL A 258 6.56 -6.63 -21.29
C VAL A 258 6.36 -5.14 -21.54
N LEU A 259 6.95 -4.27 -20.74
CA LEU A 259 6.89 -2.82 -20.96
C LEU A 259 7.52 -2.43 -22.29
N PHE A 260 8.71 -2.95 -22.59
CA PHE A 260 9.39 -2.72 -23.87
C PHE A 260 8.54 -3.19 -25.06
N PHE A 261 7.93 -4.38 -24.96
CA PHE A 261 7.03 -4.91 -25.97
C PHE A 261 5.80 -4.02 -26.17
N VAL A 262 5.12 -3.62 -25.09
CA VAL A 262 3.93 -2.75 -25.15
C VAL A 262 4.27 -1.39 -25.75
N VAL A 263 5.37 -0.77 -25.31
CA VAL A 263 5.83 0.52 -25.87
C VAL A 263 6.14 0.38 -27.36
N THR A 264 6.85 -0.67 -27.76
CA THR A 264 7.17 -0.94 -29.17
C THR A 264 5.90 -1.14 -30.02
N LEU A 265 4.92 -1.90 -29.49
CA LEU A 265 3.64 -2.11 -30.16
C LEU A 265 2.85 -0.79 -30.32
N LEU A 266 2.78 0.03 -29.27
CA LEU A 266 2.12 1.33 -29.31
C LEU A 266 2.81 2.28 -30.29
N CYS A 267 4.15 2.32 -30.31
CA CYS A 267 4.92 3.08 -31.29
C CYS A 267 4.63 2.61 -32.72
N ARG A 268 4.57 1.30 -32.95
CA ARG A 268 4.24 0.72 -34.27
C ARG A 268 2.83 1.12 -34.72
N LEU A 269 1.83 1.01 -33.83
CA LEU A 269 0.46 1.40 -34.12
C LEU A 269 0.33 2.91 -34.36
N ALA A 270 1.02 3.74 -33.57
CA ALA A 270 1.06 5.19 -33.77
C ALA A 270 1.66 5.56 -35.14
N LEU A 271 2.70 4.84 -35.59
CA LEU A 271 3.32 5.04 -36.91
C LEU A 271 2.48 4.52 -38.09
N GLN A 272 1.46 3.69 -37.86
CA GLN A 272 0.50 3.34 -38.91
C GLN A 272 -0.40 4.53 -39.27
N ASN A 273 -0.64 5.46 -38.34
CA ASN A 273 -1.39 6.66 -38.63
C ASN A 273 -0.56 7.62 -39.48
N GLN A 274 -1.00 7.85 -40.73
CA GLN A 274 -0.29 8.66 -41.72
C GLN A 274 0.03 10.08 -41.24
N TYR A 275 -0.84 10.70 -40.43
CA TYR A 275 -0.64 12.05 -39.92
C TYR A 275 0.46 12.08 -38.86
N LEU A 276 0.41 11.15 -37.89
CA LEU A 276 1.44 11.02 -36.84
C LEU A 276 2.79 10.66 -37.46
N ARG A 277 2.81 9.74 -38.41
CA ARG A 277 4.01 9.36 -39.15
C ARG A 277 4.63 10.57 -39.85
N ALA A 278 3.84 11.32 -40.63
CA ALA A 278 4.33 12.51 -41.34
C ALA A 278 4.84 13.60 -40.37
N PHE A 279 4.13 13.82 -39.27
CA PHE A 279 4.55 14.76 -38.22
C PHE A 279 5.90 14.36 -37.60
N ILE A 280 6.05 13.10 -37.18
CA ILE A 280 7.29 12.59 -36.56
C ILE A 280 8.47 12.73 -37.53
N TYR A 281 8.33 12.30 -38.79
CA TYR A 281 9.40 12.41 -39.77
C TYR A 281 9.80 13.86 -40.07
N ARG A 282 8.81 14.79 -40.17
CA ARG A 282 9.09 16.21 -40.40
C ARG A 282 9.84 16.84 -39.22
N THR A 283 9.39 16.58 -38.00
CA THR A 283 10.04 17.10 -36.79
C THR A 283 11.45 16.53 -36.64
N PHE A 284 11.63 15.22 -36.85
CA PHE A 284 12.95 14.58 -36.80
C PHE A 284 13.90 15.16 -37.86
N ARG A 285 13.43 15.36 -39.09
CA ARG A 285 14.22 15.99 -40.15
C ARG A 285 14.63 17.42 -39.80
N MET A 286 13.72 18.22 -39.24
CA MET A 286 14.03 19.58 -38.77
C MET A 286 15.10 19.57 -37.68
N LEU A 287 14.98 18.70 -36.67
CA LEU A 287 15.97 18.56 -35.61
C LEU A 287 17.36 18.16 -36.15
N LEU A 288 17.42 17.21 -37.08
CA LEU A 288 18.67 16.82 -37.73
C LEU A 288 19.33 17.99 -38.49
N THR A 289 18.54 18.79 -39.21
CA THR A 289 19.08 19.98 -39.89
C THR A 289 19.59 21.04 -38.91
N VAL A 290 18.89 21.26 -37.80
CA VAL A 290 19.33 22.21 -36.76
C VAL A 290 20.61 21.69 -36.07
N ALA A 291 20.64 20.42 -35.68
CA ALA A 291 21.82 19.80 -35.07
C ALA A 291 23.02 19.80 -36.02
N GLY A 292 22.83 19.47 -37.30
CA GLY A 292 23.88 19.50 -38.31
C GLY A 292 24.42 20.91 -38.53
N SER A 293 23.56 21.93 -38.61
CA SER A 293 23.99 23.32 -38.75
C SER A 293 24.72 23.86 -37.52
N ALA A 294 24.30 23.48 -36.31
CA ALA A 294 25.00 23.81 -35.07
C ALA A 294 26.38 23.13 -35.00
N TYR A 295 26.46 21.84 -35.35
CA TYR A 295 27.73 21.10 -35.40
C TYR A 295 28.73 21.72 -36.38
N MET A 296 28.27 22.10 -37.57
CA MET A 296 29.13 22.76 -38.56
C MET A 296 29.65 24.13 -38.08
N ARG A 297 28.84 24.91 -37.36
CA ARG A 297 29.31 26.17 -36.76
C ARG A 297 30.38 25.97 -35.70
N ILE A 298 30.20 24.98 -34.81
CA ILE A 298 31.18 24.68 -33.76
C ILE A 298 32.50 24.15 -34.34
N ARG A 299 32.44 23.39 -35.45
CA ARG A 299 33.65 22.90 -36.13
C ARG A 299 34.45 24.01 -36.83
N GLN A 300 33.82 25.14 -37.14
CA GLN A 300 34.45 26.27 -37.86
C GLN A 300 34.96 27.38 -36.93
N SER A 301 34.68 27.31 -35.62
CA SER A 301 35.27 28.17 -34.58
C SER A 301 36.50 27.53 -33.96
#